data_AF-A0A4Z0PAM1-F1
#
_entry.id   AF-A0A4Z0PAM1-F1
#
_cell.length_a   1.000
_cell.length_b   1.000
_cell.length_c   1.000
_cell.angle_alpha   90.00
_cell.angle_beta   90.00
_cell.angle_gamma   90.00
#
_symmetry.space_group_name_H-M   'P 1'
#
loop_
_entity.id
_entity.type
_entity.pdbx_description
1 polymer ?
#
loop_
_entity_poly.entity_id
_entity_poly.type
_entity_poly.pdbx_seq_one_letter_code
_entity_poly.pdbx_strand_id
1 'polypeptide(L)'
;METLPLARIGNFRLGELLDIGFEVNAVLLRNRFGFSTGMVRIPYEDLQLLRAPERFQVTRFSEPEFSPGLFMAGGVEIELQAYWADQLLKHMAAAPVA
;
A
#
# COMPACT_ATOMS: atom_id res chain seq x y z
N MET A 1 -6.77 6.23 15.99
CA MET A 1 -5.31 6.28 15.78
C MET A 1 -5.09 6.31 14.28
N GLU A 2 -4.61 7.43 13.74
CA GLU A 2 -4.21 7.53 12.33
C GLU A 2 -2.98 6.64 12.14
N THR A 3 -3.11 5.56 11.37
CA THR A 3 -1.98 4.68 11.03
C THR A 3 -1.17 5.39 9.96
N LEU A 4 -0.01 5.91 10.37
CA LEU A 4 0.90 6.57 9.44
C LEU A 4 1.29 5.58 8.34
N PRO A 5 1.12 5.94 7.05
CA PRO A 5 1.48 5.08 5.94
C PRO A 5 2.96 4.69 6.04
N LEU A 6 3.20 3.40 6.21
CA LEU A 6 4.51 2.79 6.05
C LEU A 6 4.40 1.92 4.81
N ALA A 7 5.20 2.25 3.79
CA ALA A 7 5.41 1.36 2.66
C ALA A 7 6.87 0.96 2.55
N ARG A 8 7.11 -0.30 2.19
CA ARG A 8 8.41 -0.72 1.71
C ARG A 8 8.35 -0.84 0.19
N ILE A 9 9.15 -0.07 -0.52
CA ILE A 9 9.28 -0.12 -1.98
C ILE A 9 10.68 -0.66 -2.29
N GLY A 10 10.76 -1.93 -2.69
CA GLY A 10 12.02 -2.66 -2.85
C GLY A 10 12.86 -2.65 -1.55
N ASN A 11 14.04 -2.03 -1.60
CA ASN A 11 14.95 -1.92 -0.44
C ASN A 11 14.72 -0.66 0.41
N PHE A 12 13.80 0.22 0.03
CA PHE A 12 13.55 1.47 0.74
C PHE A 12 12.31 1.35 1.63
N ARG A 13 12.44 1.75 2.90
CA ARG A 13 11.32 1.94 3.81
C ARG A 13 10.92 3.41 3.80
N LEU A 14 9.72 3.70 3.33
CA LEU A 14 9.11 5.03 3.34
C LEU A 14 8.08 5.05 4.46
N GLY A 15 8.42 5.70 5.57
CA GLY A 15 7.54 5.91 6.72
C GLY A 15 6.72 7.19 6.61
N GLU A 16 6.72 8.01 7.66
CA GLU A 16 5.87 9.21 7.89
C GLU A 16 5.85 10.29 6.79
N LEU A 17 6.64 10.11 5.73
CA LEU A 17 6.78 11.04 4.61
C LEU A 17 6.10 10.51 3.34
N LEU A 18 5.49 9.33 3.38
CA LEU A 18 4.69 8.80 2.28
C LEU A 18 3.24 9.27 2.39
N ASP A 19 2.67 9.74 1.31
CA ASP A 19 1.24 10.02 1.16
C ASP A 19 0.71 9.15 0.03
N ILE A 20 -0.37 8.42 0.31
CA ILE A 20 -0.99 7.45 -0.59
C ILE A 20 -2.33 8.03 -1.04
N GLY A 21 -2.40 8.41 -2.33
CA GLY A 21 -3.62 8.87 -2.97
C GLY A 21 -4.22 7.80 -3.88
N PHE A 22 -5.54 7.82 -4.05
CA PHE A 22 -6.24 6.92 -4.96
C PHE A 22 -6.94 7.74 -6.05
N GLU A 23 -6.58 7.50 -7.31
CA GLU A 23 -7.29 8.01 -8.48
C GLU A 23 -8.21 6.92 -9.05
N VAL A 24 -8.99 7.27 -10.08
CA VAL A 24 -9.93 6.34 -10.73
C VAL A 24 -9.24 5.07 -11.25
N ASN A 25 -8.03 5.20 -11.81
CA ASN A 25 -7.30 4.10 -12.48
C ASN A 25 -5.88 3.87 -11.94
N ALA A 26 -5.48 4.55 -10.88
CA ALA A 26 -4.10 4.50 -10.41
C ALA A 26 -3.99 4.82 -8.91
N VAL A 27 -2.96 4.26 -8.27
CA VAL A 27 -2.49 4.73 -6.96
C VAL A 27 -1.39 5.77 -7.16
N LEU A 28 -1.41 6.81 -6.32
CA LEU A 28 -0.38 7.83 -6.24
C LEU A 28 0.43 7.61 -4.95
N LEU A 29 1.73 7.47 -5.10
CA LEU A 29 2.68 7.42 -3.99
C LEU A 29 3.49 8.71 -4.01
N ARG A 30 3.28 9.58 -3.02
CA ARG A 30 3.93 10.89 -2.89
C ARG A 30 4.90 10.85 -1.74
N ASN A 31 6.18 11.10 -2.00
CA ASN A 31 7.18 11.24 -0.95
C ASN A 31 7.39 12.73 -0.62
N ARG A 32 7.13 13.13 0.62
CA ARG A 32 7.26 14.49 1.16
C ARG A 32 8.64 14.74 1.79
N PHE A 33 9.71 14.14 1.26
CA PHE A 33 11.07 14.33 1.76
C PHE A 33 11.71 15.63 1.19
N GLY A 34 11.73 16.71 1.97
CA GLY A 34 12.44 17.96 1.63
C GLY A 34 11.75 18.85 0.59
N PHE A 35 12.52 19.66 -0.16
CA PHE A 35 12.01 20.61 -1.18
C PHE A 35 11.62 19.96 -2.51
N SER A 36 11.82 18.64 -2.67
CA SER A 36 11.52 17.90 -3.89
C SER A 36 10.50 16.80 -3.59
N THR A 37 9.22 17.10 -3.83
CA THR A 37 8.14 16.12 -3.73
C THR A 37 8.21 15.17 -4.94
N GLY A 38 8.73 13.97 -4.73
CA GLY A 38 8.67 12.90 -5.73
C GLY A 38 7.29 12.26 -5.72
N MET A 39 6.62 12.22 -6.87
CA MET A 39 5.34 11.53 -7.04
C MET A 39 5.48 10.40 -8.05
N VAL A 40 5.07 9.20 -7.65
CA VAL A 40 4.97 8.03 -8.52
C VAL A 40 3.49 7.71 -8.70
N ARG A 41 3.06 7.58 -9.95
CA ARG A 41 1.71 7.13 -10.32
C ARG A 41 1.82 5.72 -10.86
N ILE A 42 1.10 4.78 -10.25
CA ILE A 42 1.09 3.37 -10.63
C ILE A 42 -0.33 3.01 -11.06
N PRO A 43 -0.57 2.73 -12.36
CA PRO A 43 -1.84 2.21 -12.84
C PRO A 43 -2.25 0.92 -12.11
N TYR A 44 -3.54 0.73 -11.86
CA TYR A 44 -4.02 -0.49 -11.20
C TYR A 44 -3.81 -1.75 -12.05
N GLU A 45 -3.81 -1.62 -13.37
CA GLU A 45 -3.50 -2.71 -14.31
C GLU A 45 -2.05 -3.23 -14.18
N ASP A 46 -1.13 -2.36 -13.74
CA ASP A 46 0.28 -2.70 -13.53
C ASP A 46 0.53 -3.28 -12.12
N LEU A 47 -0.48 -3.27 -11.25
CA LEU A 47 -0.40 -3.79 -9.87
C LEU A 47 -0.87 -5.23 -9.79
N GLN A 48 0.01 -6.08 -9.27
CA GLN A 48 -0.29 -7.47 -8.98
C GLN A 48 -0.33 -7.69 -7.47
N LEU A 49 -1.40 -8.32 -6.99
CA LEU A 49 -1.49 -8.74 -5.59
C LEU A 49 -0.64 -10.00 -5.37
N LEU A 50 0.40 -9.91 -4.54
CA LEU A 50 1.18 -11.07 -4.13
C LEU A 50 0.64 -11.68 -2.82
N ARG A 51 0.20 -10.83 -1.88
CA ARG A 51 -0.38 -11.26 -0.60
C ARG A 51 -1.40 -10.25 -0.10
N ALA A 52 -2.62 -10.71 0.17
CA ALA A 52 -3.64 -9.89 0.82
C ALA A 52 -3.32 -9.69 2.32
N PRO A 53 -3.73 -8.56 2.92
CA PRO A 53 -3.65 -8.38 4.36
C PRO A 53 -4.62 -9.36 5.05
N GLU A 54 -4.11 -10.13 5.98
CA GLU A 54 -4.87 -11.16 6.71
C GLU A 54 -4.88 -10.87 8.20
N ARG A 55 -6.04 -11.11 8.83
CA ARG A 55 -6.15 -11.04 10.27
C ARG A 55 -5.52 -12.28 10.90
N PHE A 56 -4.57 -12.08 11.80
CA PHE A 56 -3.96 -13.15 12.57
C PHE A 56 -4.04 -12.86 14.07
N GLN A 57 -3.91 -13.91 14.87
CA GLN A 57 -3.91 -13.81 16.32
C GLN A 57 -2.81 -14.73 16.85
N VAL A 58 -1.77 -14.15 17.46
CA VAL A 58 -0.59 -14.90 17.90
C VAL A 58 -0.92 -15.87 19.03
N THR A 59 -1.79 -15.46 19.95
CA THR A 59 -2.32 -16.32 21.01
C THR A 59 -3.80 -16.04 21.24
N ARG A 60 -4.50 -16.96 21.92
CA ARG A 60 -5.93 -16.79 22.25
C ARG A 60 -6.23 -15.52 23.09
N PHE A 61 -5.23 -14.98 23.77
CA PHE A 61 -5.33 -13.78 24.62
C PHE A 61 -4.77 -12.51 23.95
N SER A 62 -4.13 -12.63 22.78
CA SER A 62 -3.58 -11.48 22.07
C SER A 62 -4.70 -10.69 21.39
N GLU A 63 -4.52 -9.39 21.25
CA GLU A 63 -5.36 -8.61 20.36
C GLU A 63 -5.20 -9.11 18.91
N PRO A 64 -6.25 -9.02 18.08
CA PRO A 64 -6.15 -9.41 16.68
C PRO A 64 -5.29 -8.41 15.91
N GLU A 65 -4.26 -8.91 15.26
CA GLU A 65 -3.35 -8.13 14.42
C GLU A 65 -3.62 -8.40 12.94
N PHE A 66 -3.13 -7.53 12.06
CA PHE A 66 -3.29 -7.68 10.62
C PHE A 66 -1.91 -7.71 9.95
N SER A 67 -1.70 -8.68 9.08
CA SER A 67 -0.49 -8.75 8.27
C SER A 67 -0.51 -7.64 7.22
N PRO A 68 0.67 -7.11 6.84
CA PRO A 68 0.74 -6.15 5.74
C PRO A 68 0.36 -6.85 4.41
N GLY A 69 -0.19 -6.07 3.48
CA GLY A 69 -0.41 -6.52 2.12
C GLY A 69 0.86 -6.34 1.28
N LEU A 70 1.09 -7.26 0.34
CA LEU A 70 2.23 -7.24 -0.57
C LEU A 70 1.74 -7.17 -2.01
N PHE A 71 2.26 -6.20 -2.75
CA PHE A 71 1.94 -5.95 -4.15
C PHE A 71 3.22 -5.93 -4.98
N MET A 72 3.09 -6.14 -6.28
CA MET A 72 4.17 -5.97 -7.25
C MET A 72 3.75 -4.97 -8.32
N ALA A 73 4.60 -4.01 -8.64
CA ALA A 73 4.44 -3.08 -9.75
C ALA A 73 5.73 -3.03 -10.57
N GLY A 74 5.68 -3.41 -11.84
CA GLY A 74 6.85 -3.35 -12.73
C GLY A 74 8.09 -4.09 -12.21
N GLY A 75 7.92 -5.21 -11.49
CA GLY A 75 9.02 -5.97 -10.88
C GLY A 75 9.54 -5.44 -9.54
N VAL A 76 8.90 -4.42 -8.97
CA VAL A 76 9.21 -3.88 -7.64
C VAL A 76 8.15 -4.32 -6.63
N GLU A 77 8.58 -4.90 -5.52
CA GLU A 77 7.70 -5.23 -4.40
C GLU A 77 7.32 -3.99 -3.58
N ILE A 78 6.04 -3.88 -3.28
CA ILE A 78 5.43 -2.81 -2.48
C ILE A 78 4.69 -3.47 -1.32
N GLU A 79 5.25 -3.37 -0.12
CA GLU A 79 4.58 -3.78 1.12
C GLU A 79 3.81 -2.58 1.70
N LEU A 80 2.53 -2.73 1.98
CA LEU A 80 1.67 -1.72 2.61
C LEU A 80 1.10 -2.25 3.92
N GLN A 81 1.00 -1.39 4.93
CA GLN A 81 0.26 -1.72 6.14
C GLN A 81 -1.19 -2.14 5.81
N ALA A 82 -1.75 -3.01 6.64
CA ALA A 82 -3.05 -3.64 6.41
C ALA A 82 -4.16 -2.67 6.01
N TYR A 83 -4.26 -1.50 6.67
CA TYR A 83 -5.23 -0.47 6.34
C TYR A 83 -5.08 0.03 4.90
N TRP A 84 -3.87 0.41 4.50
CA TRP A 84 -3.59 0.94 3.16
C TRP A 84 -3.66 -0.14 2.08
N ALA A 85 -3.29 -1.37 2.42
CA ALA A 85 -3.45 -2.53 1.53
C ALA A 85 -4.93 -2.81 1.25
N ASP A 86 -5.79 -2.78 2.27
CA ASP A 86 -7.24 -2.96 2.12
C ASP A 86 -7.87 -1.84 1.29
N GLN A 87 -7.47 -0.58 1.51
CA GLN A 87 -7.92 0.53 0.66
C GLN A 87 -7.50 0.34 -0.80
N LEU A 88 -6.24 -0.04 -1.05
CA LEU A 88 -5.75 -0.29 -2.41
C LEU A 88 -6.55 -1.39 -3.11
N LEU A 89 -6.82 -2.50 -2.42
CA LEU A 89 -7.62 -3.61 -2.97
C LEU A 89 -9.04 -3.16 -3.33
N LYS A 90 -9.68 -2.34 -2.50
CA LYS A 90 -11.02 -1.80 -2.78
C LYS A 90 -11.01 -0.91 -4.02
N HIS A 91 -10.00 -0.06 -4.17
CA HIS A 91 -9.86 0.81 -5.33
C HIS A 91 -9.54 0.03 -6.61
N MET A 92 -8.66 -0.99 -6.54
CA MET A 92 -8.38 -1.88 -7.67
C MET A 92 -9.64 -2.64 -8.12
N ALA A 93 -10.45 -3.13 -7.18
CA ALA A 93 -11.69 -3.84 -7.49
C ALA A 93 -12.80 -2.92 -8.05
N ALA A 94 -12.79 -1.64 -7.68
CA ALA A 94 -13.74 -0.63 -8.15
C ALA A 94 -13.28 0.07 -9.44
N ALA A 95 -12.03 -0.15 -9.86
CA ALA A 95 -11.49 0.46 -11.07
C ALA A 95 -12.25 -0.05 -12.30
N PRO A 96 -12.65 0.84 -13.23
CA PRO A 96 -13.28 0.41 -14.46
C PRO A 96 -12.31 -0.50 -15.22
N VAL A 97 -12.75 -1.73 -15.49
CA VAL A 97 -12.04 -2.64 -16.39
C VAL A 97 -12.06 -1.99 -17.78
N ALA A 98 -10.87 -1.68 -18.30
CA ALA A 98 -10.72 -1.13 -19.65
C ALA A 98 -11.13 -2.14 -20.72
#